data_AF-A0A7J4ZWJ1-F1
#
_entry.id   AF-A0A7J4ZWJ1-F1
#
_cell.length_a   1.000
_cell.length_b   1.000
_cell.length_c   1.000
_cell.angle_alpha   90.00
_cell.angle_beta   90.00
_cell.angle_gamma   90.00
#
_symmetry.space_group_name_H-M   'P 1'
#
loop_
_entity.id
_entity.type
_entity.pdbx_description
1 polymer ?
#
loop_
_entity_poly.entity_id
_entity_poly.type
_entity_poly.pdbx_seq_one_letter_code
_entity_poly.pdbx_strand_id
1 'polypeptide(L)'
;GFLPVGDAERAVDARIAALAATVALRRHARGAATGERAGRDLRDVRLLVGSGGVLRHAAPADAAGVLGAVLADHAGGWPLPRAARPVVDVDYVLAAGGLLAAEHPAAAGALLRRHLATD
;
A
#
# COMPACT_ATOMS: atom_id res chain seq x y z
N GLY A 1 7.49 20.06 10.59
CA GLY A 1 6.84 19.60 9.34
C GLY A 1 5.41 20.10 9.34
N PHE A 2 4.78 20.19 8.17
CA PHE A 2 3.36 20.55 8.05
C PHE A 2 2.53 19.27 8.18
N LEU A 3 1.69 19.19 9.22
CA LEU A 3 0.74 18.10 9.43
C LEU A 3 -0.69 18.68 9.41
N PRO A 4 -1.68 17.94 8.87
CA PRO A 4 -3.05 18.41 8.85
C PRO A 4 -3.60 18.49 10.28
N VAL A 5 -4.11 19.66 10.66
CA VAL A 5 -4.68 19.94 11.98
C VAL A 5 -6.21 19.87 11.94
N GLY A 6 -6.82 20.38 10.87
CA GLY A 6 -8.27 20.41 10.69
C GLY A 6 -8.82 19.32 9.77
N ASP A 7 -10.14 19.12 9.80
CA ASP A 7 -10.82 18.13 8.94
C ASP A 7 -10.64 18.44 7.45
N ALA A 8 -10.70 19.71 7.07
CA ALA A 8 -10.47 20.14 5.68
C ALA A 8 -9.06 19.79 5.21
N GLU A 9 -8.06 19.99 6.07
CA GLU A 9 -6.67 19.66 5.75
C GLU A 9 -6.45 18.14 5.68
N ARG A 10 -7.08 17.37 6.58
CA ARG A 10 -7.06 15.90 6.53
C ARG A 10 -7.69 15.37 5.25
N ALA A 11 -8.81 15.94 4.82
CA ALA A 11 -9.46 15.57 3.57
C ALA A 11 -8.58 15.88 2.34
N VAL A 12 -7.86 17.01 2.36
CA VAL A 12 -6.87 17.35 1.31
C VAL A 12 -5.69 16.37 1.34
N ASP A 13 -5.16 16.06 2.52
CA ASP A 13 -4.04 15.12 2.69
C ASP A 13 -4.40 13.72 2.19
N ALA A 14 -5.59 13.21 2.55
CA ALA A 14 -6.12 11.94 2.05
C ALA A 14 -6.26 11.94 0.52
N ARG A 15 -6.71 13.05 -0.08
CA ARG A 15 -6.82 13.18 -1.54
C ARG A 15 -5.45 13.19 -2.22
N ILE A 16 -4.47 13.89 -1.65
CA ILE A 16 -3.09 13.89 -2.15
C ILE A 16 -2.49 12.48 -2.04
N ALA A 17 -2.70 11.80 -0.93
CA ALA A 17 -2.24 10.43 -0.70
C ALA A 17 -2.81 9.46 -1.74
N ALA A 18 -4.12 9.54 -2.02
CA ALA A 18 -4.77 8.75 -3.05
C ALA A 18 -4.15 9.00 -4.44
N LEU A 19 -3.96 10.25 -4.83
CA LEU A 19 -3.32 10.60 -6.11
C LEU A 19 -1.88 10.09 -6.19
N ALA A 20 -1.10 10.27 -5.12
CA ALA A 20 0.28 9.81 -5.04
C ALA A 20 0.38 8.28 -5.15
N ALA A 21 -0.49 7.56 -4.45
CA ALA A 21 -0.53 6.10 -4.48
C ALA A 21 -0.92 5.57 -5.89
N THR A 22 -1.91 6.20 -6.53
CA THR A 22 -2.30 5.89 -7.92
C THR A 22 -1.14 6.08 -8.89
N VAL A 23 -0.44 7.23 -8.82
CA VAL A 23 0.75 7.49 -9.65
C VAL A 23 1.86 6.46 -9.38
N ALA A 24 2.09 6.12 -8.11
CA ALA A 24 3.12 5.16 -7.71
C ALA A 24 2.86 3.77 -8.30
N LEU A 25 1.61 3.31 -8.32
CA LEU A 25 1.25 2.01 -8.90
C LEU A 25 1.39 2.00 -10.42
N ARG A 26 0.91 3.05 -11.10
CA ARG A 26 1.10 3.20 -12.55
C ARG A 26 2.58 3.17 -12.94
N ARG A 27 3.45 3.82 -12.14
CA ARG A 27 4.90 3.78 -12.34
C ARG A 27 5.47 2.37 -12.18
N HIS A 28 4.99 1.59 -11.21
CA HIS A 28 5.38 0.19 -11.06
C HIS A 28 4.89 -0.69 -12.22
N ALA A 29 3.71 -0.41 -12.75
CA ALA A 29 3.12 -1.15 -13.86
C ALA A 29 3.81 -0.85 -15.20
N ARG A 30 4.19 0.42 -15.46
CA ARG A 30 4.91 0.81 -16.68
C ARG A 30 6.39 0.49 -16.65
N GLY A 31 7.00 0.66 -15.48
CA GLY A 31 8.45 0.81 -15.35
C GLY A 31 8.92 2.17 -15.85
N ALA A 32 10.19 2.47 -15.57
CA ALA A 32 10.85 3.69 -16.02
C ALA A 32 12.00 3.41 -17.01
N ALA A 33 12.40 2.15 -17.18
CA ALA A 33 13.46 1.70 -18.05
C ALA A 33 13.36 0.18 -18.29
N THR A 34 14.29 -0.41 -19.06
CA THR A 34 14.42 -1.87 -19.21
C THR A 34 15.15 -2.52 -18.01
N GLY A 35 15.17 -3.85 -17.95
CA GLY A 35 15.84 -4.61 -16.88
C GLY A 35 15.07 -4.61 -15.56
N GLU A 36 15.77 -4.50 -14.43
CA GLU A 36 15.16 -4.50 -13.08
C GLU A 36 14.17 -3.35 -12.85
N ARG A 37 14.24 -2.30 -13.67
CA ARG A 37 13.36 -1.12 -13.64
C ARG A 37 12.19 -1.21 -14.63
N ALA A 38 12.03 -2.36 -15.28
CA ALA A 38 10.91 -2.63 -16.17
C ALA A 38 9.59 -2.69 -15.39
N GLY A 39 8.52 -2.36 -16.11
CA GLY A 39 7.17 -2.46 -15.59
C GLY A 39 6.84 -3.89 -15.23
N ARG A 40 6.03 -4.06 -14.18
CA ARG A 40 5.54 -5.36 -13.74
C ARG A 40 4.08 -5.49 -14.11
N ASP A 41 3.70 -6.69 -14.53
CA ASP A 41 2.29 -7.06 -14.54
C ASP A 41 1.84 -7.26 -13.09
N LEU A 42 1.02 -6.34 -12.58
CA LEU A 42 0.51 -6.39 -11.21
C LEU A 42 -0.87 -7.05 -11.14
N ARG A 43 -1.43 -7.54 -12.26
CA ARG A 43 -2.83 -8.01 -12.31
C ARG A 43 -3.11 -9.19 -11.38
N ASP A 44 -2.08 -9.99 -11.09
CA ASP A 44 -2.16 -11.15 -10.21
C ASP A 44 -1.66 -10.88 -8.78
N VAL A 45 -1.27 -9.64 -8.48
CA VAL A 45 -0.99 -9.22 -7.09
C VAL A 45 -2.28 -9.37 -6.27
N ARG A 46 -2.19 -10.11 -5.16
CA ARG A 46 -3.31 -10.41 -4.27
C ARG A 46 -3.28 -9.66 -2.94
N LEU A 47 -2.19 -8.95 -2.64
CA LEU A 47 -2.02 -8.20 -1.41
C LEU A 47 -1.38 -6.85 -1.72
N LEU A 48 -2.01 -5.78 -1.26
CA LEU A 48 -1.47 -4.42 -1.32
C LEU A 48 -1.22 -3.94 0.12
N VAL A 49 0.05 -3.78 0.49
CA VAL A 49 0.43 -3.33 1.83
C VAL A 49 0.81 -1.86 1.81
N GLY A 50 0.08 -1.04 2.55
CA GLY A 50 0.41 0.36 2.79
C GLY A 50 1.19 0.54 4.08
N SER A 51 2.48 0.89 4.01
CA SER A 51 3.36 1.08 5.19
C SER A 51 3.79 2.53 5.43
N GLY A 52 3.33 3.47 4.60
CA GLY A 52 3.72 4.88 4.68
C GLY A 52 3.07 5.66 5.83
N GLY A 53 3.72 6.74 6.26
CA GLY A 53 3.24 7.67 7.31
C GLY A 53 1.80 8.13 7.12
N VAL A 54 1.46 8.48 5.88
CA VAL A 54 0.13 8.96 5.48
C VAL A 54 -0.99 7.91 5.62
N LEU A 55 -0.65 6.62 5.73
CA LEU A 55 -1.61 5.54 5.93
C LEU A 55 -1.65 5.09 7.39
N ARG A 56 -0.48 4.91 8.01
CA ARG A 56 -0.36 4.42 9.39
C ARG A 56 -0.88 5.40 10.45
N HIS A 57 -0.91 6.69 10.13
CA HIS A 57 -1.35 7.75 11.05
C HIS A 57 -2.70 8.36 10.66
N ALA A 58 -3.30 7.90 9.56
CA ALA A 58 -4.62 8.35 9.13
C ALA A 58 -5.72 7.63 9.91
N ALA A 59 -6.92 8.20 9.92
CA ALA A 59 -8.10 7.47 10.38
C ALA A 59 -8.30 6.22 9.48
N PRO A 60 -8.81 5.10 10.02
CA PRO A 60 -8.98 3.86 9.26
C PRO A 60 -9.77 4.04 7.96
N ALA A 61 -10.81 4.87 7.98
CA ALA A 61 -11.63 5.16 6.81
C ALA A 61 -10.84 5.90 5.71
N ASP A 62 -9.97 6.84 6.08
CA ASP A 62 -9.15 7.60 5.12
C ASP A 62 -8.09 6.69 4.49
N ALA A 63 -7.40 5.87 5.29
CA ALA A 63 -6.43 4.91 4.79
C ALA A 63 -7.07 3.89 3.84
N ALA A 64 -8.27 3.39 4.20
CA ALA A 64 -9.05 2.51 3.33
C ALA A 64 -9.47 3.21 2.03
N GLY A 65 -9.88 4.49 2.09
CA GLY A 65 -10.20 5.30 0.93
C GLY A 65 -9.01 5.48 -0.02
N VAL A 66 -7.81 5.75 0.52
CA VAL A 66 -6.57 5.87 -0.26
C VAL A 66 -6.24 4.57 -0.98
N LEU A 67 -6.25 3.43 -0.27
CA LEU A 67 -5.95 2.13 -0.90
C LEU A 67 -7.06 1.69 -1.87
N GLY A 68 -8.32 2.00 -1.57
CA GLY A 68 -9.46 1.74 -2.44
C GLY A 68 -9.38 2.50 -3.76
N ALA A 69 -8.97 3.77 -3.73
CA ALA A 69 -8.80 4.58 -4.93
C ALA A 69 -7.80 3.97 -5.92
N VAL A 70 -6.74 3.33 -5.40
CA VAL A 70 -5.72 2.64 -6.20
C VAL A 70 -6.28 1.38 -6.86
N LEU A 71 -7.08 0.60 -6.13
CA LEU A 71 -7.66 -0.65 -6.62
C LEU A 71 -8.82 -0.42 -7.61
N ALA A 72 -9.45 0.76 -7.54
CA ALA A 72 -10.47 1.20 -8.49
C ALA A 72 -9.91 1.92 -9.73
N ASP A 73 -8.58 2.07 -9.85
CA ASP A 73 -7.94 2.70 -11.00
C ASP A 73 -7.94 1.77 -12.22
N HIS A 74 -9.09 1.64 -12.87
CA HIS A 74 -9.23 0.84 -14.10
C HIS A 74 -8.85 1.62 -15.37
N ALA A 75 -8.46 2.89 -15.23
CA ALA A 75 -8.16 3.75 -16.37
C ALA A 75 -6.79 3.43 -17.00
N GLY A 76 -6.61 3.80 -18.27
CA GLY A 76 -5.28 3.90 -18.88
C GLY A 76 -4.58 2.60 -19.27
N GLY A 77 -5.27 1.45 -19.22
CA GLY A 77 -4.73 0.16 -19.70
C GLY A 77 -3.55 -0.39 -18.88
N TRP A 78 -3.37 0.12 -17.66
CA TRP A 78 -2.32 -0.33 -16.76
C TRP A 78 -2.59 -1.74 -16.24
N PRO A 79 -1.59 -2.64 -16.17
CA PRO A 79 -1.76 -3.96 -15.58
C PRO A 79 -1.78 -3.87 -14.05
N LEU A 80 -2.76 -3.18 -13.47
CA LEU A 80 -2.92 -2.98 -12.02
C LEU A 80 -3.60 -4.17 -11.34
N PRO A 81 -3.47 -4.32 -10.01
CA PRO A 81 -4.10 -5.41 -9.28
C PRO A 81 -5.61 -5.44 -9.47
N ARG A 82 -6.16 -6.61 -9.83
CA ARG A 82 -7.60 -6.79 -10.06
C ARG A 82 -8.38 -7.25 -8.83
N ALA A 83 -7.69 -7.89 -7.90
CA ALA A 83 -8.30 -8.54 -6.74
C ALA A 83 -7.30 -8.59 -5.57
N ALA A 84 -6.58 -7.49 -5.35
CA ALA A 84 -5.71 -7.38 -4.18
C ALA A 84 -6.51 -6.99 -2.95
N ARG A 85 -6.22 -7.65 -1.83
CA ARG A 85 -6.68 -7.22 -0.51
C ARG A 85 -5.80 -6.06 -0.04
N PRO A 86 -6.35 -4.88 0.28
CA PRO A 86 -5.60 -3.79 0.88
C PRO A 86 -5.40 -4.04 2.39
N VAL A 87 -4.20 -3.81 2.89
CA VAL A 87 -3.87 -3.83 4.32
C VAL A 87 -2.94 -2.67 4.65
N VAL A 88 -3.02 -2.14 5.87
CA VAL A 88 -2.11 -1.10 6.37
C VAL A 88 -1.20 -1.72 7.41
N ASP A 89 0.11 -1.56 7.26
CA ASP A 89 1.09 -1.97 8.27
C ASP A 89 1.21 -0.88 9.34
N VAL A 90 0.18 -0.77 10.18
CA VAL A 90 0.05 0.27 11.21
C VAL A 90 1.21 0.17 12.22
N ASP A 91 1.52 -1.05 12.63
CA ASP A 91 2.55 -1.36 13.63
C ASP A 91 3.97 -1.43 13.04
N TYR A 92 4.11 -1.23 11.72
CA TYR A 92 5.38 -1.20 11.01
C TYR A 92 6.19 -2.51 11.17
N VAL A 93 5.50 -3.65 11.16
CA VAL A 93 6.08 -4.97 11.42
C VAL A 93 6.48 -5.72 10.15
N LEU A 94 6.12 -5.22 8.95
CA LEU A 94 6.45 -5.90 7.70
C LEU A 94 7.96 -6.08 7.53
N ALA A 95 8.74 -5.05 7.85
CA ALA A 95 10.20 -5.10 7.80
C ALA A 95 10.77 -6.13 8.79
N ALA A 96 10.27 -6.14 10.03
CA ALA A 96 10.67 -7.11 11.05
C ALA A 96 10.32 -8.55 10.62
N GLY A 97 9.13 -8.76 10.05
CA GLY A 97 8.74 -10.05 9.48
C GLY A 97 9.68 -10.52 8.37
N GLY A 98 10.11 -9.61 7.50
CA GLY A 98 11.09 -9.89 6.44
C GLY A 98 12.45 -10.33 6.98
N LEU A 99 12.94 -9.67 8.04
CA LEU A 99 14.21 -10.04 8.69
C LEU A 99 14.14 -11.43 9.33
N LEU A 100 12.99 -11.79 9.91
CA LEU A 100 12.79 -13.10 10.55
C LEU A 100 12.54 -14.24 9.56
N ALA A 101 12.16 -13.95 8.31
CA ALA A 101 11.58 -14.94 7.41
C ALA A 101 12.54 -16.09 7.05
N ALA A 102 13.85 -15.84 6.97
CA ALA A 102 14.83 -16.85 6.59
C ALA A 102 15.12 -17.86 7.71
N GLU A 103 15.34 -17.37 8.93
CA GLU A 103 15.76 -18.19 10.08
C GLU A 103 14.58 -18.63 10.96
N HIS A 104 13.52 -17.84 11.00
CA HIS A 104 12.36 -18.03 11.86
C HIS A 104 11.03 -17.85 11.10
N PRO A 105 10.77 -18.63 10.04
CA PRO A 105 9.58 -18.46 9.19
C PRO A 105 8.25 -18.59 9.95
N ALA A 106 8.19 -19.44 10.98
CA ALA A 106 6.99 -19.59 11.81
C ALA A 106 6.70 -18.32 12.63
N ALA A 107 7.73 -17.71 13.22
CA ALA A 107 7.62 -16.47 13.99
C ALA A 107 7.28 -15.29 13.08
N ALA A 108 7.93 -15.18 11.92
CA ALA A 108 7.61 -14.19 10.90
C ALA A 108 6.13 -14.28 10.47
N GLY A 109 5.65 -15.49 10.17
CA GLY A 109 4.26 -15.72 9.79
C GLY A 109 3.27 -15.38 10.92
N ALA A 110 3.60 -15.71 12.18
CA ALA A 110 2.76 -15.38 13.32
C ALA A 110 2.66 -13.86 13.55
N LEU A 111 3.79 -13.15 13.47
CA LEU A 111 3.85 -11.69 13.56
C LEU A 111 2.99 -11.05 12.46
N LEU A 112 3.21 -11.41 11.20
CA LEU A 112 2.49 -10.80 10.08
C LEU A 112 1.00 -11.12 10.11
N ARG A 113 0.60 -12.35 10.48
CA ARG A 113 -0.84 -12.67 10.62
C ARG A 113 -1.49 -11.87 11.73
N ARG A 114 -0.84 -11.73 12.89
CA ARG A 114 -1.38 -10.98 14.03
C ARG A 114 -1.66 -9.51 13.70
N HIS A 115 -0.82 -8.90 12.86
CA HIS A 115 -0.86 -7.45 12.62
C HIS A 115 -1.43 -7.06 11.24
N LEU A 116 -1.41 -7.96 10.24
CA LEU A 116 -1.83 -7.67 8.87
C LEU A 116 -2.97 -8.57 8.36
N ALA A 117 -3.35 -9.64 9.09
CA ALA A 117 -4.59 -10.33 8.78
C ALA A 117 -5.74 -9.44 9.24
N THR A 118 -6.68 -9.20 8.33
CA THR A 118 -8.02 -8.74 8.67
C THR A 118 -8.89 -9.98 8.62
N ASP A 119 -9.70 -10.19 9.66
CA ASP A 119 -10.73 -11.24 9.68
C ASP A 119 -11.67 -11.15 8.47
#